data_AF-A0A1W6A0G1-F1
#
_entry.id   AF-A0A1W6A0G1-F1
#
_cell.length_a   1.000
_cell.length_b   1.000
_cell.length_c   1.000
_cell.angle_alpha   90.00
_cell.angle_beta   90.00
_cell.angle_gamma   90.00
#
_symmetry.space_group_name_H-M   'P 1'
#
loop_
_entity.id
_entity.type
_entity.pdbx_description
1 polymer ?
#
loop_
_entity_poly.entity_id
_entity_poly.type
_entity_poly.pdbx_seq_one_letter_code
_entity_poly.pdbx_strand_id
1 'polypeptide(L)'
;MKIPFLVLSLGLMLASWGLGIYFISILYTPALIIPLFDQFLWMSEVKGLLGLTILFTVITLPILGFLFKTRAAVSNKKSRYTLLISNYAIWLAIVASQLKITAYNLGICH
;
A
#
# COMPACT_ATOMS: atom_id res chain seq x y z
N MET A 1 -1.20 25.11 -6.55
CA MET A 1 -1.93 24.02 -5.88
C MET A 1 -0.91 23.31 -5.02
N LYS A 2 -1.07 23.36 -3.69
CA LYS A 2 -0.02 22.95 -2.76
C LYS A 2 0.38 21.50 -3.08
N ILE A 3 1.67 21.23 -3.04
CA ILE A 3 2.33 19.95 -3.29
C ILE A 3 1.98 18.82 -2.28
N PRO A 4 1.36 19.02 -1.08
CA PRO A 4 1.42 18.01 -0.03
C PRO A 4 0.51 16.81 -0.25
N PHE A 5 -0.65 16.93 -0.92
CA PHE A 5 -1.55 15.79 -1.10
C PHE A 5 -0.99 14.72 -2.05
N LEU A 6 -0.25 15.13 -3.07
CA LEU A 6 0.43 14.23 -3.99
C LEU A 6 1.62 13.53 -3.34
N VAL A 7 2.43 14.30 -2.62
CA VAL A 7 3.56 13.78 -1.85
C VAL A 7 3.09 12.81 -0.77
N LEU A 8 1.96 13.10 -0.13
CA LEU A 8 1.37 12.23 0.87
C LEU A 8 0.87 10.90 0.27
N SER A 9 0.21 10.92 -0.90
CA SER A 9 -0.18 9.69 -1.58
C SER A 9 1.02 8.85 -2.00
N LEU A 10 2.07 9.48 -2.52
CA LEU A 10 3.32 8.80 -2.87
C LEU A 10 3.98 8.22 -1.62
N GLY A 11 3.99 8.96 -0.52
CA GLY A 11 4.51 8.50 0.77
C GLY A 11 3.78 7.27 1.29
N LEU A 12 2.45 7.23 1.24
CA LEU A 12 1.68 6.05 1.63
C LEU A 12 1.92 4.86 0.72
N MET A 13 2.02 5.08 -0.60
CA MET A 13 2.36 4.03 -1.55
C MET A 13 3.74 3.44 -1.25
N LEU A 14 4.75 4.28 -1.04
CA LEU A 14 6.10 3.84 -0.69
C LEU A 14 6.13 3.13 0.67
N ALA A 15 5.37 3.61 1.66
CA ALA A 15 5.25 2.94 2.96
C ALA A 15 4.64 1.53 2.82
N SER A 16 3.60 1.39 1.99
CA SER A 16 2.97 0.10 1.72
C SER A 16 3.93 -0.87 1.00
N TRP A 17 4.72 -0.37 0.04
CA TRP A 17 5.78 -1.14 -0.59
C TRP A 17 6.89 -1.53 0.39
N GLY A 18 7.31 -0.62 1.28
CA GLY A 18 8.29 -0.90 2.32
C GLY A 18 7.84 -2.01 3.26
N LEU A 19 6.57 -1.97 3.70
CA LEU A 19 5.96 -3.05 4.49
C LEU A 19 5.90 -4.36 3.69
N GLY A 20 5.50 -4.29 2.41
CA GLY A 20 5.47 -5.46 1.54
C GLY A 20 6.84 -6.12 1.37
N ILE A 21 7.89 -5.34 1.13
CA ILE A 21 9.28 -5.83 0.99
C ILE A 21 9.77 -6.44 2.31
N TYR A 22 9.48 -5.80 3.45
CA TYR A 22 9.80 -6.34 4.78
C TYR A 22 9.19 -7.74 4.96
N PHE A 23 7.90 -7.91 4.63
CA PHE A 23 7.26 -9.22 4.70
C PHE A 23 7.87 -10.25 3.75
N ILE A 24 8.18 -9.87 2.51
CA ILE A 24 8.89 -10.75 1.57
C ILE A 24 10.23 -11.18 2.18
N SER A 25 10.99 -10.25 2.74
CA SER A 25 12.30 -10.57 3.33
C SER A 25 12.20 -11.56 4.50
N ILE A 26 11.15 -11.45 5.32
CA ILE A 26 10.89 -12.38 6.43
C ILE A 26 10.43 -13.76 5.93
N LEU A 27 9.57 -13.78 4.91
CA LEU A 27 9.08 -15.02 4.29
C LEU A 27 10.20 -15.85 3.65
N TYR A 28 11.24 -15.18 3.14
CA TYR A 28 12.37 -15.82 2.47
C TYR A 28 13.62 -15.96 3.35
N THR A 29 13.64 -15.38 4.56
CA THR A 29 14.67 -15.75 5.54
C THR A 29 14.44 -17.19 5.98
N PRO A 30 15.39 -18.10 5.73
CA PRO A 30 15.29 -19.47 6.21
C PRO A 30 15.50 -19.42 7.72
N ALA A 31 14.40 -19.38 8.48
CA ALA A 31 14.47 -19.71 9.89
C ALA A 31 14.98 -21.16 9.96
N LEU A 32 16.01 -21.38 10.78
CA LEU A 32 16.65 -22.68 11.06
C LEU A 32 15.70 -23.73 11.68
N ILE A 33 14.39 -23.43 11.72
CA ILE A 33 13.30 -24.29 12.09
C ILE A 33 12.44 -24.37 10.83
N ILE A 34 12.43 -25.53 10.17
CA ILE A 34 11.70 -25.80 8.91
C ILE A 34 10.27 -25.24 9.03
N PRO A 35 9.93 -24.10 8.41
CA PRO A 35 8.56 -23.63 8.39
C PRO A 35 7.91 -24.28 7.17
N LEU A 36 6.98 -25.21 7.38
CA LEU A 36 6.10 -25.62 6.30
C LEU A 36 5.33 -24.36 5.84
N PHE A 37 5.55 -23.97 4.58
CA PHE A 37 4.93 -22.78 3.95
C PHE A 37 3.39 -22.73 4.04
N ASP A 38 2.76 -23.85 4.40
CA ASP A 38 1.31 -24.02 4.48
C ASP A 38 0.73 -23.91 5.91
N GLN A 39 1.56 -23.72 6.94
CA GLN A 39 1.11 -23.70 8.35
C GLN A 39 0.98 -22.30 8.97
N PHE A 40 1.34 -21.24 8.26
CA PHE A 40 1.11 -19.88 8.73
C PHE A 40 -0.25 -19.38 8.24
N LEU A 41 -1.23 -19.32 9.15
CA LEU A 41 -2.60 -18.80 8.91
C LEU A 41 -2.61 -17.43 8.21
N TRP A 42 -1.56 -16.63 8.38
CA TRP A 42 -1.44 -15.25 7.87
C TRP A 42 -0.78 -15.13 6.49
N MET A 43 -0.18 -16.20 5.94
CA MET A 43 0.61 -16.10 4.70
C MET A 43 -0.29 -15.85 3.47
N SER A 44 -1.53 -16.32 3.48
CA SER A 44 -2.52 -16.02 2.44
C SER A 44 -2.95 -14.54 2.48
N GLU A 45 -3.16 -13.99 3.68
CA GLU A 45 -3.57 -12.61 3.90
C GLU A 45 -2.47 -11.63 3.46
N VAL A 46 -1.20 -11.93 3.78
CA VAL A 46 -0.05 -11.12 3.36
C VAL A 46 0.16 -11.14 1.85
N LYS A 47 0.03 -12.31 1.19
CA LYS A 47 0.09 -12.42 -0.27
C LYS A 47 -1.06 -11.65 -0.94
N GLY A 48 -2.27 -11.73 -0.38
CA GLY A 48 -3.43 -10.97 -0.84
C GLY A 48 -3.23 -9.46 -0.74
N LEU A 49 -2.64 -8.97 0.35
CA LEU A 49 -2.34 -7.55 0.55
C LEU A 49 -1.20 -7.03 -0.33
N LEU A 50 -0.18 -7.83 -0.59
CA LEU A 50 0.85 -7.53 -1.59
C LEU A 50 0.23 -7.41 -2.99
N GLY A 51 -0.66 -8.34 -3.35
CA GLY A 51 -1.43 -8.27 -4.60
C GLY A 51 -2.28 -7.01 -4.71
N LEU A 52 -2.99 -6.63 -3.64
CA LEU A 52 -3.76 -5.38 -3.56
C LEU A 52 -2.86 -4.15 -3.69
N THR A 53 -1.69 -4.15 -3.04
CA THR A 53 -0.71 -3.06 -3.13
C THR A 53 -0.23 -2.86 -4.57
N ILE A 54 0.10 -3.96 -5.26
CA ILE A 54 0.51 -3.93 -6.68
C ILE A 54 -0.63 -3.40 -7.56
N LEU A 55 -1.84 -3.94 -7.40
CA LEU A 55 -3.00 -3.55 -8.20
C LEU A 55 -3.31 -2.06 -8.03
N PHE A 56 -3.35 -1.56 -6.80
CA PHE A 56 -3.59 -0.14 -6.54
C PHE A 56 -2.42 0.74 -6.98
N THR A 57 -1.17 0.27 -6.93
CA THR A 57 -0.02 1.00 -7.50
C THR A 57 -0.19 1.22 -9.00
N VAL A 58 -0.57 0.18 -9.74
CA VAL A 58 -0.79 0.24 -11.19
C VAL A 58 -1.96 1.16 -11.55
N ILE A 59 -2.96 1.31 -10.69
CA ILE A 59 -4.08 2.24 -10.90
C ILE A 59 -3.72 3.67 -10.48
N THR A 60 -3.04 3.85 -9.35
CA THR A 60 -2.69 5.17 -8.81
C THR A 60 -1.69 5.89 -9.70
N LEU A 61 -0.65 5.23 -10.23
CA LEU A 61 0.39 5.88 -11.04
C LEU A 61 -0.16 6.60 -12.30
N PRO A 62 -0.99 5.96 -13.15
CA PRO A 62 -1.64 6.61 -14.29
C PRO A 62 -2.57 7.76 -13.88
N ILE A 63 -3.35 7.58 -12.80
CA ILE A 63 -4.26 8.63 -12.30
C ILE A 63 -3.46 9.85 -11.85
N LEU A 64 -2.39 9.65 -11.08
CA LEU A 64 -1.52 10.75 -10.65
C LEU A 64 -0.83 11.41 -11.85
N GLY A 65 -0.33 10.63 -12.81
CA GLY A 65 0.28 11.14 -14.03
C GLY A 65 -0.68 11.98 -14.87
N PHE A 66 -1.91 11.50 -15.04
CA PHE A 66 -2.98 12.24 -15.73
C PHE A 66 -3.32 13.56 -15.02
N LEU A 67 -3.46 13.53 -13.69
CA LEU A 67 -3.74 14.72 -12.88
C LEU A 67 -2.59 15.75 -12.92
N PHE A 68 -1.35 15.30 -13.06
CA PHE A 68 -0.19 16.18 -13.25
C PHE A 68 -0.20 16.83 -14.63
N LYS A 69 -0.41 16.04 -15.69
CA LYS A 69 -0.41 16.52 -17.09
C LYS A 69 -1.55 17.49 -17.36
N THR A 70 -2.74 17.21 -16.83
CA THR A 70 -3.94 18.02 -17.08
C THR A 70 -4.18 19.11 -16.03
N ARG A 71 -3.17 19.42 -15.19
CA ARG A 71 -3.29 20.37 -14.07
C ARG A 71 -3.80 21.76 -14.47
N ALA A 72 -3.56 22.16 -15.73
CA ALA A 72 -3.95 23.44 -16.29
C ALA A 72 -5.27 23.41 -17.08
N ALA A 73 -5.73 22.22 -17.51
CA ALA A 73 -6.88 22.04 -18.39
C ALA A 73 -8.16 21.64 -17.64
N VAL A 74 -8.06 20.99 -16.48
CA VAL A 74 -9.22 20.57 -15.69
C VAL A 74 -9.72 21.74 -14.85
N SER A 75 -10.78 22.43 -15.31
CA SER A 75 -11.38 23.56 -14.58
C SER A 75 -12.16 23.12 -13.33
N ASN A 76 -12.61 21.86 -13.28
CA ASN A 76 -13.48 21.36 -12.23
C ASN A 76 -12.70 20.88 -11.00
N LYS A 77 -12.31 21.84 -10.14
CA LYS A 77 -11.54 21.61 -8.91
C LYS A 77 -12.16 20.55 -7.99
N LYS A 78 -13.50 20.48 -7.89
CA LYS A 78 -14.21 19.51 -7.02
C LYS A 78 -13.87 18.06 -7.39
N SER A 79 -14.01 17.68 -8.67
CA SER A 79 -13.74 16.32 -9.14
C SER A 79 -12.30 15.87 -8.84
N ARG A 80 -11.34 16.78 -9.00
CA ARG A 80 -9.93 16.52 -8.68
C ARG A 80 -9.69 16.27 -7.20
N TYR A 81 -10.34 17.03 -6.31
CA TYR A 81 -10.24 16.78 -4.86
C TYR A 81 -10.89 15.47 -4.47
N THR A 82 -12.06 15.14 -5.03
CA THR A 82 -12.72 13.86 -4.77
C THR A 82 -11.84 12.67 -5.16
N LEU A 83 -11.20 12.71 -6.34
CA LEU A 83 -10.28 11.67 -6.79
C LEU A 83 -9.03 11.53 -5.90
N LEU A 84 -8.47 12.66 -5.44
CA LEU A 84 -7.30 12.63 -4.56
C LEU A 84 -7.64 12.11 -3.16
N ILE A 85 -8.79 12.51 -2.61
CA ILE A 85 -9.26 12.07 -1.28
C ILE A 85 -9.62 10.59 -1.31
N SER A 86 -10.30 10.10 -2.35
CA SER A 86 -10.64 8.68 -2.45
C SER A 86 -9.37 7.82 -2.57
N ASN A 87 -8.41 8.23 -3.41
CA ASN A 87 -7.13 7.56 -3.52
C ASN A 87 -6.36 7.56 -2.19
N TYR A 88 -6.38 8.67 -1.45
CA TYR A 88 -5.76 8.74 -0.13
C TYR A 88 -6.43 7.79 0.89
N ALA A 89 -7.75 7.75 0.93
CA ALA A 89 -8.50 6.85 1.81
C ALA A 89 -8.19 5.38 1.53
N ILE A 90 -8.06 5.00 0.25
CA ILE A 90 -7.67 3.65 -0.16
C ILE A 90 -6.27 3.31 0.34
N TRP A 91 -5.30 4.20 0.11
CA TRP A 91 -3.92 3.97 0.56
C TRP A 91 -3.80 3.87 2.09
N LEU A 92 -4.54 4.70 2.82
CA LEU A 92 -4.63 4.58 4.28
C LEU A 92 -5.20 3.24 4.71
N ALA A 93 -6.26 2.75 4.07
CA ALA A 93 -6.87 1.46 4.40
C ALA A 93 -5.93 0.28 4.14
N ILE A 94 -5.15 0.33 3.05
CA ILE A 94 -4.13 -0.68 2.72
C ILE A 94 -3.04 -0.69 3.79
N VAL A 95 -2.45 0.47 4.09
CA VAL A 95 -1.37 0.59 5.09
C VAL A 95 -1.87 0.19 6.48
N ALA A 96 -3.07 0.61 6.88
CA ALA A 96 -3.66 0.22 8.17
C ALA A 96 -3.89 -1.30 8.26
N SER A 97 -4.37 -1.93 7.18
CA SER A 97 -4.53 -3.39 7.12
C SER A 97 -3.19 -4.12 7.23
N GLN A 98 -2.16 -3.64 6.52
CA GLN A 98 -0.81 -4.19 6.61
C GLN A 98 -0.25 -4.06 8.02
N LEU A 99 -0.35 -2.87 8.63
CA LEU A 99 0.11 -2.62 10.01
C LEU A 99 -0.62 -3.50 11.03
N LYS A 100 -1.92 -3.71 10.87
CA LYS A 100 -2.70 -4.61 11.75
C LYS A 100 -2.15 -6.03 11.71
N ILE A 101 -1.84 -6.54 10.52
CA ILE A 101 -1.26 -7.88 10.35
C ILE A 101 0.18 -7.92 10.86
N THR A 102 0.97 -6.87 10.65
CA THR A 102 2.32 -6.76 11.24
C THR A 102 2.24 -6.82 12.76
N ALA A 103 1.33 -6.05 13.38
CA ALA A 103 1.15 -6.00 14.81
C ALA A 103 0.66 -7.36 15.37
N TYR A 104 -0.25 -8.03 14.67
CA TYR A 104 -0.70 -9.37 15.04
C TYR A 104 0.45 -10.39 14.98
N ASN A 105 1.29 -10.34 13.95
CA ASN A 105 2.47 -11.19 13.83
C ASN A 105 3.52 -10.90 14.91
N LEU A 106 3.82 -9.63 15.19
CA LEU A 106 4.75 -9.24 16.26
C LEU A 106 4.23 -9.61 17.66
N GLY A 107 2.91 -9.58 17.85
CA GLY A 107 2.26 -9.96 19.11
C GLY A 107 2.11 -11.47 19.33
N ILE A 108 2.19 -12.29 18.28
CA ILE A 108 2.20 -13.77 18.37
C ILE A 108 3.64 -14.31 18.48
N CYS A 109 4.62 -13.59 17.96
CA CYS A 109 6.03 -13.95 18.10
C CYS A 109 6.65 -13.53 19.45
N HIS A 110 5.84 -13.05 20.40
CA HIS A 110 6.23 -12.72 21.77
C HIS A 110 5.34 -13.43 22.79
#